data_AF-A0A5N8WA12-F1
#
_entry.id   AF-A0A5N8WA12-F1
#
_cell.length_a   1.000
_cell.length_b   1.000
_cell.length_c   1.000
_cell.angle_alpha   90.00
_cell.angle_beta   90.00
_cell.angle_gamma   90.00
#
_symmetry.space_group_name_H-M   'P 1'
#
loop_
_entity.id
_entity.type
_entity.pdbx_description
1 polymer ?
#
loop_
_entity_poly.entity_id
_entity_poly.type
_entity_poly.pdbx_seq_one_letter_code
_entity_poly.pdbx_strand_id
1 'polypeptide(L)' 'MRPFTLNFVRPRALPTVVEPYSYDASLQLNILGDGRPAVADRDLLLAVGTTTSTAGSATHFDD' A
#
# COMPACT_ATOMS: atom_id res chain seq x y z
N MET A 1 -13.73 30.79 -21.85
CA MET A 1 -12.86 29.79 -21.20
C MET A 1 -13.63 29.18 -20.02
N ARG A 2 -13.81 27.85 -19.96
CA ARG A 2 -14.41 27.17 -18.80
C ARG A 2 -13.29 26.64 -17.90
N PRO A 3 -13.38 26.76 -16.56
CA PRO A 3 -12.44 26.15 -15.63
C PRO A 3 -12.29 24.65 -15.91
N PHE A 4 -11.04 24.17 -15.94
CA PHE A 4 -10.67 22.79 -16.22
C PHE A 4 -11.55 21.78 -15.46
N THR A 5 -11.75 22.02 -14.16
CA THR A 5 -12.54 21.19 -13.24
C THR A 5 -13.95 20.90 -13.75
N LEU A 6 -14.62 21.88 -14.36
CA LEU A 6 -16.01 21.74 -14.81
C LEU A 6 -16.17 20.84 -16.04
N ASN A 7 -15.09 20.49 -16.74
CA ASN A 7 -15.14 19.57 -17.87
C ASN A 7 -15.15 18.10 -17.45
N PHE A 8 -14.80 17.79 -16.20
CA PHE A 8 -14.61 16.42 -15.72
C PHE A 8 -15.54 16.01 -14.56
N VAL A 9 -16.35 16.94 -14.04
CA VAL A 9 -17.35 16.61 -13.03
C VAL A 9 -18.44 15.76 -13.69
N ARG A 10 -18.44 14.47 -13.38
CA ARG A 10 -19.57 13.57 -13.63
C ARG A 10 -20.33 13.33 -12.32
N PRO A 11 -21.67 13.30 -12.33
CA PRO A 11 -22.44 12.85 -11.17
C PRO A 11 -22.00 11.43 -10.80
N ARG A 12 -21.37 11.27 -9.64
CA ARG A 12 -21.01 9.97 -9.10
C ARG A 12 -22.15 9.53 -8.19
N ALA A 13 -22.87 8.48 -8.59
CA ALA A 13 -23.78 7.81 -7.66
C ALA A 13 -22.99 7.41 -6.42
N LEU A 14 -23.51 7.71 -5.23
CA LEU A 14 -22.91 7.24 -3.99
C LEU A 14 -22.91 5.71 -4.05
N PRO A 15 -21.73 5.06 -3.92
CA PRO A 15 -21.71 3.61 -3.91
C PRO A 15 -22.56 3.11 -2.74
N THR A 16 -23.38 2.08 -2.99
CA THR A 16 -23.90 1.23 -1.91
C THR A 16 -22.71 0.87 -1.03
N VAL A 17 -22.84 1.09 0.28
CA VAL A 17 -21.78 0.77 1.24
C VAL A 17 -21.52 -0.73 1.15
N VAL A 18 -20.51 -1.10 0.37
CA VAL A 18 -19.86 -2.41 0.45
C VAL A 18 -19.20 -2.43 1.83
N GLU A 19 -19.23 -3.59 2.50
CA GLU A 19 -18.61 -3.78 3.81
C GLU A 19 -17.30 -2.98 3.93
N PRO A 20 -17.11 -2.20 5.01
CA PRO A 20 -15.85 -1.48 5.20
C PRO A 20 -14.73 -2.50 5.13
N TYR A 21 -13.76 -2.27 4.25
CA TYR A 21 -12.53 -3.05 4.24
C TYR A 21 -11.96 -3.03 5.67
N SER A 22 -12.00 -4.20 6.32
CA SER A 22 -11.42 -4.40 7.64
C SER A 22 -10.03 -4.96 7.42
N TYR A 23 -9.03 -4.24 7.90
CA TYR A 23 -7.67 -4.73 7.90
C TYR A 23 -7.56 -5.92 8.86
N ASP A 24 -7.19 -7.09 8.32
CA ASP A 24 -6.89 -8.28 9.09
C ASP A 24 -5.40 -8.61 8.97
N ALA A 25 -4.64 -8.33 10.03
CA ALA A 25 -3.22 -8.63 10.10
C ALA A 25 -2.92 -10.13 9.98
N SER A 26 -3.87 -11.01 10.34
CA SER A 26 -3.70 -12.46 10.21
C SER A 26 -3.74 -12.94 8.76
N LEU A 27 -4.32 -12.13 7.86
CA LEU A 27 -4.35 -12.39 6.41
C LEU A 27 -3.16 -11.77 5.68
N GLN A 28 -2.29 -11.02 6.37
CA GLN A 28 -1.03 -10.53 5.81
C GLN A 28 0.08 -11.59 5.90
N LEU A 29 -0.18 -12.76 5.32
CA LEU A 29 0.85 -13.78 5.19
C LEU A 29 1.63 -13.54 3.90
N ASN A 30 2.90 -13.18 4.04
CA ASN A 30 3.85 -13.29 2.95
C ASN A 30 4.08 -14.79 2.69
N ILE A 31 3.49 -15.29 1.60
CA ILE A 31 3.56 -16.70 1.20
C ILE A 31 4.44 -16.81 -0.06
N LEU A 32 5.32 -17.82 -0.09
CA LEU A 32 6.14 -18.12 -1.25
C LEU A 32 5.32 -18.84 -2.34
N GLY A 33 5.87 -18.96 -3.55
CA GLY A 33 5.19 -19.66 -4.66
C GLY A 33 4.87 -21.13 -4.37
N ASP A 34 5.48 -21.73 -3.36
CA ASP A 34 5.23 -23.10 -2.89
C ASP A 34 4.22 -23.19 -1.72
N GLY A 35 3.65 -22.07 -1.29
CA GLY A 35 2.65 -22.02 -0.22
C GLY A 35 3.22 -21.91 1.21
N ARG A 36 4.54 -21.97 1.40
CA ARG A 36 5.14 -21.82 2.74
C ARG A 36 5.16 -20.35 3.18
N PRO A 37 5.01 -20.06 4.49
CA PRO A 37 5.26 -18.72 5.01
C PRO A 37 6.70 -18.29 4.76
N ALA A 38 6.89 -17.07 4.25
CA ALA A 38 8.21 -16.50 3.96
C ALA A 38 9.12 -16.44 5.20
N VAL A 39 8.54 -16.35 6.41
CA VAL A 39 9.30 -16.40 7.68
C VAL A 39 10.03 -17.73 7.90
N ALA A 40 9.61 -18.80 7.23
CA ALA A 40 10.27 -20.10 7.31
C ALA A 40 11.50 -20.21 6.40
N ASP A 41 11.73 -19.26 5.50
CA ASP A 41 12.85 -19.25 4.55
C ASP A 41 13.94 -18.27 5.02
N ARG A 42 14.96 -18.79 5.70
CA ARG A 42 16.05 -17.99 6.29
C ARG A 42 16.92 -17.32 5.23
N ASP A 43 17.14 -17.97 4.09
CA ASP A 43 17.98 -17.44 3.02
C ASP A 43 17.29 -16.24 2.37
N LEU A 44 15.98 -16.35 2.13
CA LEU A 44 15.17 -15.22 1.70
C LEU A 44 15.21 -14.08 2.72
N LEU A 45 14.99 -14.36 4.00
CA LEU A 45 15.01 -13.33 5.05
C LEU A 45 16.36 -12.62 5.15
N LEU A 46 17.49 -13.31 4.94
CA LEU A 46 18.80 -12.69 4.90
C LEU A 46 18.99 -11.79 3.67
N ALA A 47 18.46 -12.20 2.51
CA ALA A 47 18.55 -11.41 1.28
C ALA A 47 17.67 -10.15 1.30
N VAL A 48 16.50 -10.20 1.95
CA VAL A 48 15.51 -9.09 1.95
C VAL A 48 15.44 -8.33 3.27
N GLY A 49 16.09 -8.82 4.34
CA GLY A 49 15.99 -8.27 5.69
C GLY A 49 16.60 -6.88 5.85
N THR A 50 17.41 -6.42 4.89
CA THR A 50 17.87 -5.04 4.84
C THR A 50 16.81 -4.16 4.19
N THR A 51 15.76 -3.80 4.91
CA THR A 51 14.95 -2.64 4.54
C THR A 51 15.68 -1.40 5.04
N THR A 52 16.67 -0.93 4.28
CA THR A 52 17.15 0.44 4.48
C THR A 52 15.98 1.35 4.14
N SER A 53 15.32 1.88 5.16
CA SER A 53 14.31 2.91 4.96
C SER A 53 15.02 4.13 4.38
N THR A 54 14.88 4.36 3.08
CA THR A 54 15.26 5.64 2.46
C THR A 54 14.26 6.74 2.82
N ALA A 55 13.26 6.45 3.67
CA ALA A 55 12.35 7.43 4.24
C ALA A 55 13.00 8.23 5.38
N GLY A 56 14.30 8.53 5.26
CA GLY A 56 14.82 9.76 5.84
C GLY A 56 13.99 10.90 5.24
N SER A 57 13.21 11.54 6.09
CA SER A 57 12.26 12.59 5.75
C SER A 57 12.83 13.62 4.77
N ALA A 58 12.45 13.55 3.50
CA ALA A 58 12.64 14.64 2.54
C ALA A 58 11.54 15.71 2.68
N THR A 59 11.17 16.05 3.91
CA THR A 59 10.21 17.12 4.23
C THR A 59 10.72 17.90 5.43
N HIS A 60 11.77 18.70 5.24
CA HIS A 60 11.95 20.02 5.86
C HIS A 60 13.23 20.67 5.31
N PHE A 61 13.11 21.41 4.21
CA PHE A 61 14.01 22.54 3.97
C PHE A 61 13.19 23.79 4.26
N ASP A 62 13.07 24.14 5.55
CA ASP A 62 12.95 25.56 5.88
C ASP A 62 14.39 26.07 5.99
N ASP A 63 14.90 26.56 4.86
CA ASP A 63 15.95 27.58 4.74
C ASP A 63 15.53 28.50 3.57
#